data_AF-A0A820BAS2-F1
#
_entry.id   AF-A0A820BAS2-F1
#
_cell.length_a   1.000
_cell.length_b   1.000
_cell.length_c   1.000
_cell.angle_alpha   90.00
_cell.angle_beta   90.00
_cell.angle_gamma   90.00
#
_symmetry.space_group_name_H-M   'P 1'
#
loop_
_entity.id
_entity.type
_entity.pdbx_description
1 polymer ?
#
loop_
_entity_poly.entity_id
_entity_poly.type
_entity_poly.pdbx_seq_one_letter_code
_entity_poly.pdbx_strand_id
1 'polypeptide(L)'
;QDIDLSAFTETDYNSLRTSIYSPDIDATIEDTAYAFLRDYNPPDIYCVNLFATSVNMWEISQPIRDIVINNLRDNRSVPVRFSYTITRNPPGEDDSEDIAAVVTGEHTVQITSADQQIRKELIEIINGTVDSQIETKFTIQNLIPRFLHVKPKAKPEEIPAFKNVFSSEYYADVTMGLNRTKSIPNSTEVWWEMSENRTRYKVSPSCLFPNDNFLSMIFFNDKISPANISFLTRYGIIGIYISIVSVAATFIRGELFGKTNTIMFDELPQVDTLWHFLNDINLLRTVHEFETENEFFDRLVYIYRNPQVIIGLYTTFVIVVARLLRTVLQTSQTIMFNELPQVDRLWHLLRDIYLVREHNILNIEEQVFAKLIFLYRSPETLIRFTKPKVE
;
A
#
# COMPACT_ATOMS: atom_id res chain seq x y z
N GLN A 1 18.51 -5.15 33.50
CA GLN A 1 19.51 -4.19 34.01
C GLN A 1 20.71 -4.09 33.09
N ASP A 2 20.87 -5.00 32.13
CA ASP A 2 22.09 -5.14 31.30
C ASP A 2 21.96 -4.52 29.91
N ILE A 3 20.77 -4.03 29.58
CA ILE A 3 20.46 -3.37 28.33
C ILE A 3 19.78 -2.05 28.67
N ASP A 4 20.35 -0.97 28.17
CA ASP A 4 19.77 0.37 28.21
C ASP A 4 19.22 0.71 26.81
N LEU A 5 17.95 1.08 26.76
CA LEU A 5 17.22 1.40 25.54
C LEU A 5 16.77 2.85 25.62
N SER A 6 17.26 3.68 24.71
CA SER A 6 16.91 5.09 24.63
C SER A 6 16.42 5.45 23.23
N ALA A 7 15.28 6.11 23.15
CA ALA A 7 14.77 6.62 21.88
C ALA A 7 15.62 7.81 21.41
N PHE A 8 15.74 8.00 20.09
CA PHE A 8 16.47 9.13 19.53
C PHE A 8 15.78 10.45 19.89
N THR A 9 16.59 11.44 20.26
CA THR A 9 16.18 12.84 20.31
C THR A 9 16.23 13.48 18.92
N GLU A 10 15.63 14.66 18.75
CA GLU A 10 15.78 15.43 17.50
C GLU A 10 17.25 15.76 17.19
N THR A 11 18.06 16.01 18.23
CA THR A 11 19.50 16.26 18.09
C THR A 11 20.25 15.01 17.62
N ASP A 12 19.89 13.83 18.11
CA ASP A 12 20.48 12.56 17.68
C ASP A 12 20.13 12.25 16.22
N TYR A 13 18.87 12.47 15.85
CA TYR A 13 18.41 12.30 14.48
C TYR A 13 19.15 13.23 13.50
N ASN A 14 19.31 14.50 13.88
CA ASN A 14 20.05 15.46 13.08
C ASN A 14 21.55 15.12 13.01
N SER A 15 22.16 14.66 14.10
CA SER A 15 23.55 14.19 14.10
C SER A 15 23.74 13.03 13.12
N LEU A 16 22.90 11.99 13.20
CA LEU A 16 22.94 10.87 12.27
C LEU A 16 22.72 11.34 10.83
N ARG A 17 21.74 12.20 10.59
CA ARG A 17 21.48 12.78 9.26
C ARG A 17 22.69 13.52 8.70
N THR A 18 23.37 14.34 9.51
CA THR A 18 24.59 15.04 9.07
C THR A 18 25.74 14.10 8.78
N SER A 19 25.84 12.98 9.51
CA SER A 19 26.89 11.99 9.31
C SER A 19 26.74 11.16 8.03
N ILE A 20 25.53 11.10 7.45
CA ILE A 20 25.28 10.46 6.15
C ILE A 20 25.90 11.30 5.02
N TYR A 21 25.93 12.62 5.16
CA TYR A 21 26.53 13.50 4.17
C TYR A 21 28.06 13.49 4.31
N SER A 22 28.74 13.03 3.27
CA SER A 22 30.20 13.03 3.21
C SER A 22 30.66 13.44 1.82
N PRO A 23 31.55 14.44 1.70
CA PRO A 23 32.01 14.92 0.39
C PRO A 23 32.75 13.84 -0.44
N ASP A 24 33.13 12.73 0.18
CA ASP A 24 33.87 11.63 -0.44
C ASP A 24 32.98 10.49 -0.97
N ILE A 25 31.66 10.55 -0.77
CA ILE A 25 30.69 9.49 -1.13
C ILE A 25 29.88 9.90 -2.37
N ASP A 26 29.53 8.94 -3.23
CA ASP A 26 28.67 9.18 -4.39
C ASP A 26 27.28 9.67 -3.95
N ALA A 27 26.81 10.76 -4.53
CA ALA A 27 25.53 11.40 -4.23
C ALA A 27 24.34 10.43 -4.35
N THR A 28 24.41 9.45 -5.27
CA THR A 28 23.34 8.45 -5.41
C THR A 28 23.20 7.54 -4.18
N ILE A 29 24.32 7.19 -3.55
CA ILE A 29 24.36 6.36 -2.35
C ILE A 29 23.83 7.16 -1.16
N GLU A 30 24.25 8.43 -1.04
CA GLU A 30 23.74 9.35 -0.02
C GLU A 30 22.22 9.51 -0.10
N ASP A 31 21.69 9.72 -1.32
CA ASP A 31 20.25 9.87 -1.54
C ASP A 31 19.46 8.64 -1.09
N THR A 32 19.98 7.42 -1.31
CA THR A 32 19.32 6.19 -0.85
C THR A 32 19.33 6.05 0.67
N ALA A 33 20.42 6.39 1.34
CA ALA A 33 20.51 6.38 2.80
C ALA A 33 19.62 7.45 3.42
N TYR A 34 19.59 8.64 2.82
CA TYR A 34 18.72 9.73 3.24
C TYR A 34 17.24 9.39 3.05
N ALA A 35 16.88 8.78 1.91
CA ALA A 35 15.52 8.31 1.65
C ALA A 35 15.06 7.30 2.69
N PHE A 36 15.93 6.35 3.07
CA PHE A 36 15.64 5.41 4.15
C PHE A 36 15.42 6.11 5.49
N LEU A 37 16.34 7.00 5.90
CA LEU A 37 16.25 7.71 7.19
C LEU A 37 14.98 8.58 7.29
N ARG A 38 14.53 9.16 6.17
CA ARG A 38 13.34 10.03 6.11
C ARG A 38 12.04 9.30 6.46
N ASP A 39 11.97 7.99 6.28
CA ASP A 39 10.76 7.21 6.57
C ASP A 39 10.55 7.00 8.08
N TYR A 40 11.56 7.31 8.90
CA TYR A 40 11.55 7.17 10.36
C TYR A 40 11.55 8.54 11.06
N ASN A 41 10.75 8.64 12.13
CA ASN A 41 10.83 9.75 13.07
C ASN A 41 11.80 9.39 14.21
N PRO A 42 12.31 10.38 14.98
CA PRO A 42 13.15 10.12 16.15
C PRO A 42 12.61 9.05 17.12
N PRO A 43 11.32 9.01 17.53
CA PRO A 43 10.83 7.97 18.44
C PRO A 43 10.77 6.56 17.83
N ASP A 44 10.91 6.42 16.51
CA ASP A 44 10.93 5.11 15.83
C ASP A 44 12.35 4.50 15.85
N ILE A 45 13.36 5.27 16.26
CA ILE A 45 14.77 4.88 16.25
C ILE A 45 15.28 4.77 17.69
N TYR A 46 15.95 3.67 18.00
CA TYR A 46 16.44 3.39 19.34
C TYR A 46 17.95 3.18 19.37
N CYS A 47 18.62 3.85 20.30
CA CYS A 47 19.93 3.48 20.80
C CYS A 47 19.79 2.27 21.73
N VAL A 48 20.56 1.22 21.44
CA VAL A 48 20.59 -0.03 22.20
C VAL A 48 21.97 -0.19 22.79
N ASN A 49 22.10 0.06 24.09
CA ASN A 49 23.36 -0.01 24.83
C ASN A 49 23.40 -1.30 25.64
N LEU A 50 24.28 -2.22 25.25
CA LEU A 50 24.52 -3.52 25.88
C LEU A 50 25.69 -3.41 26.86
N PHE A 51 25.51 -3.84 28.10
CA PHE A 51 26.60 -3.88 29.05
C PHE A 51 27.69 -4.86 28.57
N ALA A 52 28.94 -4.42 28.57
CA ALA A 52 30.03 -5.12 27.91
C ALA A 52 30.65 -6.23 28.78
N THR A 53 30.41 -6.22 30.10
CA THR A 53 30.77 -7.34 30.99
C THR A 53 29.66 -8.38 31.01
N SER A 54 30.03 -9.65 30.86
CA SER A 54 29.07 -10.76 30.96
C SER A 54 28.43 -10.83 32.35
N VAL A 55 27.10 -10.90 32.39
CA VAL A 55 26.32 -11.12 33.61
C VAL A 55 26.50 -12.55 34.14
N ASN A 56 26.66 -13.51 33.23
CA ASN A 56 26.81 -14.92 33.55
C ASN A 56 28.27 -15.34 33.54
N MET A 57 28.60 -16.29 34.41
CA MET A 57 29.91 -16.94 34.43
C MET A 57 30.10 -17.82 33.19
N TRP A 58 31.35 -17.94 32.73
CA TRP A 58 31.71 -18.80 31.60
C TRP A 58 31.96 -20.24 32.08
N GLU A 59 30.88 -21.01 32.14
CA GLU A 59 30.88 -22.41 32.58
C GLU A 59 31.08 -23.37 31.41
N ILE A 60 32.34 -23.57 30.99
CA ILE A 60 32.69 -24.54 29.94
C ILE A 60 33.32 -25.81 30.56
N SER A 61 32.89 -26.98 30.10
CA SER A 61 33.53 -28.24 30.52
C SER A 61 34.94 -28.35 29.91
N GLN A 62 35.86 -28.98 30.64
CA GLN A 62 37.26 -29.14 30.17
C GLN A 62 37.35 -29.80 28.78
N PRO A 63 36.57 -30.85 28.46
CA PRO A 63 36.62 -31.45 27.12
C PRO A 63 36.22 -30.49 25.99
N ILE A 64 35.22 -29.63 26.20
CA ILE A 64 34.80 -28.66 25.18
C ILE A 64 35.88 -27.58 25.02
N ARG A 65 36.49 -27.15 26.12
CA ARG A 65 37.62 -26.22 26.10
C ARG A 65 38.80 -26.77 25.28
N ASP A 66 39.15 -28.04 25.47
CA ASP A 66 40.21 -28.71 24.71
C ASP A 66 39.86 -28.81 23.21
N ILE A 67 38.60 -29.09 22.87
CA ILE A 67 38.14 -29.11 21.47
C ILE A 67 38.30 -27.72 20.82
N VAL A 68 37.93 -26.66 21.52
CA VAL A 68 38.08 -25.28 21.02
C VAL A 68 39.56 -24.96 20.79
N ILE A 69 40.43 -25.27 21.76
CA ILE A 69 41.88 -25.06 21.63
C ILE A 69 42.45 -25.86 20.45
N ASN A 70 42.07 -27.12 20.30
CA ASN A 70 42.56 -27.96 19.20
C ASN A 70 42.09 -27.45 17.84
N ASN A 71 40.83 -27.01 17.70
CA ASN A 71 40.34 -26.40 16.46
C ASN A 71 41.10 -25.11 16.11
N LEU A 72 41.49 -24.32 17.13
CA LEU A 72 42.30 -23.11 16.95
C LEU A 72 43.73 -23.46 16.50
N ARG A 73 44.34 -24.52 17.05
CA ARG A 73 45.68 -25.01 16.70
C ARG A 73 45.74 -25.66 15.31
N ASP A 74 44.72 -26.43 14.95
CA ASP A 74 44.63 -27.18 13.69
C ASP A 74 44.28 -26.29 12.48
N ASN A 75 44.30 -24.95 12.63
CA ASN A 75 43.96 -23.98 11.60
C ASN A 75 42.58 -24.17 10.95
N ARG A 76 41.64 -24.83 11.64
CA ARG A 76 40.25 -24.99 11.17
C ARG A 76 39.51 -23.67 11.28
N SER A 77 38.60 -23.39 10.35
CA SER A 77 37.73 -22.20 10.46
C SER A 77 36.88 -22.29 11.72
N VAL A 78 36.92 -21.25 12.55
CA VAL A 78 36.12 -21.18 13.79
C VAL A 78 35.09 -20.05 13.64
N PRO A 79 33.78 -20.36 13.60
CA PRO A 79 32.76 -19.33 13.53
C PRO A 79 32.59 -18.66 14.89
N VAL A 80 32.65 -17.32 14.89
CA VAL A 80 32.27 -16.47 16.01
C VAL A 80 30.93 -15.85 15.68
N ARG A 81 29.93 -16.12 16.50
CA ARG A 81 28.55 -15.70 16.24
C ARG A 81 28.06 -14.73 17.30
N PHE A 82 27.57 -13.59 16.85
CA PHE A 82 26.80 -12.62 17.63
C PHE A 82 25.31 -12.85 17.39
N SER A 83 24.57 -13.28 18.41
CA SER A 83 23.13 -13.54 18.33
C SER A 83 22.37 -12.56 19.20
N TYR A 84 21.25 -12.04 18.70
CA TYR A 84 20.41 -11.08 19.40
C TYR A 84 18.94 -11.46 19.27
N THR A 85 18.18 -11.19 20.33
CA THR A 85 16.74 -11.45 20.40
C THR A 85 16.04 -10.16 20.79
N ILE A 86 15.07 -9.75 19.98
CA ILE A 86 14.27 -8.56 20.20
C ILE A 86 12.89 -9.01 20.65
N THR A 87 12.51 -8.59 21.86
CA THR A 87 11.20 -8.85 22.45
C THR A 87 10.38 -7.57 22.46
N ARG A 88 9.15 -7.64 21.94
CA ARG A 88 8.21 -6.53 21.90
C ARG A 88 7.02 -6.83 22.79
N ASN A 89 6.44 -5.78 23.36
CA ASN A 89 5.19 -5.88 24.09
C ASN A 89 4.04 -5.39 23.18
N PRO A 90 3.25 -6.30 22.57
CA PRO A 90 2.16 -5.90 21.68
C PRO A 90 1.05 -5.18 22.47
N PRO A 91 0.39 -4.16 21.89
CA PRO A 91 -0.62 -3.36 22.57
C PRO A 91 -1.96 -4.08 22.85
N GLY A 92 -2.17 -5.31 22.34
CA GLY A 92 -3.35 -6.14 22.61
C GLY A 92 -3.27 -7.55 21.99
N GLU A 93 -4.22 -8.44 22.34
CA GLU A 93 -4.30 -9.81 21.78
C GLU A 93 -4.56 -9.81 20.25
N ASP A 94 -5.37 -8.88 19.73
CA ASP A 94 -5.69 -8.77 18.29
C ASP A 94 -4.54 -8.21 17.45
N ASP A 95 -3.71 -7.31 18.02
CA ASP A 95 -2.53 -6.76 17.33
C ASP A 95 -1.40 -7.80 17.19
N SER A 96 -1.50 -8.94 17.87
CA SER A 96 -0.51 -10.03 17.84
C SER A 96 -0.43 -10.73 16.48
N GLU A 97 -1.48 -10.67 15.66
CA GLU A 97 -1.41 -11.21 14.31
C GLU A 97 -0.47 -10.40 13.41
N ASP A 98 -0.32 -9.10 13.65
CA ASP A 98 0.44 -8.18 12.79
C ASP A 98 1.87 -7.91 13.27
N ILE A 99 2.21 -8.38 14.48
CA ILE A 99 3.54 -8.23 15.09
C ILE A 99 4.06 -9.55 15.67
N ALA A 100 5.30 -9.90 15.35
CA ALA A 100 5.99 -10.98 16.06
C ALA A 100 6.48 -10.45 17.42
N ALA A 101 5.97 -11.03 18.50
CA ALA A 101 6.35 -10.69 19.87
C ALA A 101 7.85 -10.91 20.13
N VAL A 102 8.45 -11.92 19.49
CA VAL A 102 9.89 -12.20 19.60
C VAL A 102 10.45 -12.43 18.21
N VAL A 103 11.52 -11.71 17.87
CA VAL A 103 12.30 -11.92 16.64
C VAL A 103 13.77 -12.09 16.98
N THR A 104 14.43 -13.02 16.29
CA THR A 104 15.85 -13.35 16.53
C THR A 104 16.68 -13.09 15.29
N GLY A 105 17.91 -12.61 15.47
CA GLY A 105 18.89 -12.47 14.41
C GLY A 105 20.28 -12.93 14.86
N GLU A 106 21.16 -13.19 13.89
CA GLU A 106 22.54 -13.56 14.14
C GLU A 106 23.45 -12.98 13.06
N HIS A 107 24.66 -12.60 13.45
CA HIS A 107 25.75 -12.25 12.56
C HIS A 107 26.96 -13.13 12.90
N THR A 108 27.67 -13.64 11.89
CA THR A 108 28.76 -14.59 12.08
C THR A 108 30.01 -14.15 11.32
N VAL A 109 31.13 -14.10 12.03
CA VAL A 109 32.47 -13.87 11.50
C VAL A 109 33.27 -15.16 11.59
N GLN A 110 34.13 -15.44 10.63
CA GLN A 110 34.97 -16.64 10.62
C GLN A 110 36.40 -16.29 11.02
N ILE A 111 36.93 -16.93 12.06
CA ILE A 111 38.37 -16.92 12.33
C ILE A 111 39.01 -17.94 11.40
N THR A 112 39.75 -17.46 10.42
CA THR A 112 40.38 -18.28 9.37
C THR A 112 41.84 -18.61 9.72
N SER A 113 42.52 -19.36 8.86
CA SER A 113 43.95 -19.64 9.02
C SER A 113 44.85 -18.41 8.88
N ALA A 114 44.34 -17.31 8.30
CA ALA A 114 45.07 -16.05 8.19
C ALA A 114 45.19 -15.32 9.54
N ASP A 115 44.23 -15.54 10.45
CA ASP A 115 44.09 -14.85 11.73
C ASP A 115 44.97 -15.45 12.83
N GLN A 116 46.25 -15.68 12.53
CA GLN A 116 47.16 -16.37 13.45
C GLN A 116 47.36 -15.63 14.77
N GLN A 117 47.31 -14.30 14.76
CA GLN A 117 47.44 -13.49 15.96
C GLN A 117 46.27 -13.73 16.93
N ILE A 118 45.04 -13.59 16.43
CA ILE A 118 43.81 -13.82 17.20
C ILE A 118 43.77 -15.25 17.75
N ARG A 119 44.18 -16.25 16.96
CA ARG A 119 44.23 -17.65 17.40
C ARG A 119 45.17 -17.84 18.58
N LYS A 120 46.38 -17.28 18.52
CA LYS A 120 47.38 -17.39 19.59
C LYS A 120 46.89 -16.72 20.87
N GLU A 121 46.42 -15.48 20.75
CA GLU A 121 45.87 -14.72 21.88
C GLU A 121 44.70 -15.44 22.52
N LEU A 122 43.75 -15.95 21.73
CA LEU A 122 42.60 -16.69 22.24
C LEU A 122 43.00 -17.99 22.96
N ILE A 123 44.00 -18.72 22.43
CA ILE A 123 44.53 -19.93 23.09
C ILE A 123 45.19 -19.58 24.43
N GLU A 124 45.97 -18.50 24.49
CA GLU A 124 46.64 -18.03 25.71
C GLU A 124 45.62 -17.60 26.77
N ILE A 125 44.62 -16.80 26.37
CA ILE A 125 43.52 -16.35 27.22
C ILE A 125 42.73 -17.54 27.77
N ILE A 126 42.38 -18.50 26.91
CA ILE A 126 41.66 -19.69 27.33
C ILE A 126 42.51 -20.51 28.28
N ASN A 127 43.79 -20.79 27.99
CA ASN A 127 44.67 -21.60 28.86
C ASN A 127 44.94 -20.95 30.22
N GLY A 128 44.90 -19.62 30.31
CA GLY A 128 45.19 -18.90 31.55
C GLY A 128 46.68 -18.94 31.91
N THR A 129 47.55 -19.05 30.91
CA THR A 129 49.02 -19.03 31.04
C THR A 129 49.59 -17.64 31.26
N VAL A 130 48.74 -16.61 31.23
CA VAL A 130 49.10 -15.20 31.35
C VAL A 130 49.05 -14.79 32.81
N ASP A 131 50.13 -14.19 33.29
CA ASP A 131 50.25 -13.66 34.64
C ASP A 131 49.19 -12.58 34.88
N SER A 132 48.62 -12.57 36.08
CA SER A 132 47.44 -11.77 36.49
C SER A 132 47.57 -10.23 36.34
N GLN A 133 48.70 -9.73 35.84
CA GLN A 133 48.96 -8.31 35.62
C GLN A 133 48.88 -7.85 34.16
N ILE A 134 48.83 -8.76 33.19
CA ILE A 134 48.66 -8.41 31.77
C ILE A 134 47.28 -8.85 31.33
N GLU A 135 46.37 -7.89 31.16
CA GLU A 135 45.07 -8.11 30.51
C GLU A 135 45.32 -8.50 29.05
N THR A 136 45.41 -9.80 28.77
CA THR A 136 45.42 -10.28 27.39
C THR A 136 44.03 -10.12 26.81
N LYS A 137 43.94 -9.22 25.83
CA LYS A 137 42.72 -8.96 25.07
C LYS A 137 43.01 -9.23 23.60
N PHE A 138 42.00 -9.71 22.88
CA PHE A 138 42.07 -9.90 21.44
C PHE A 138 40.88 -9.20 20.78
N THR A 139 41.05 -8.76 19.54
CA THR A 139 40.02 -8.01 18.81
C THR A 139 39.49 -8.83 17.64
N ILE A 140 38.17 -9.01 17.58
CA ILE A 140 37.48 -9.60 16.44
C ILE A 140 36.89 -8.46 15.61
N GLN A 141 37.29 -8.41 14.35
CA GLN A 141 36.83 -7.38 13.43
C GLN A 141 35.44 -7.69 12.88
N ASN A 142 34.66 -6.63 12.62
CA ASN A 142 33.35 -6.68 11.98
C ASN A 142 32.30 -7.60 12.66
N LEU A 143 32.29 -7.67 13.99
CA LEU A 143 31.49 -8.66 14.73
C LEU A 143 30.06 -8.20 15.05
N ILE A 144 29.86 -6.94 15.42
CA ILE A 144 28.53 -6.45 15.83
C ILE A 144 28.00 -5.48 14.76
N PRO A 145 26.83 -5.74 14.14
CA PRO A 145 26.24 -4.77 13.22
C PRO A 145 25.75 -3.54 13.99
N ARG A 146 26.19 -2.34 13.59
CA ARG A 146 25.79 -1.10 14.25
C ARG A 146 24.33 -0.77 13.98
N PHE A 147 23.85 -1.00 12.77
CA PHE A 147 22.52 -0.59 12.33
C PHE A 147 21.68 -1.82 11.98
N LEU A 148 20.47 -1.90 12.55
CA LEU A 148 19.52 -2.97 12.25
C LEU A 148 18.14 -2.40 11.92
N HIS A 149 17.55 -2.93 10.85
CA HIS A 149 16.16 -2.71 10.47
C HIS A 149 15.28 -3.76 11.12
N VAL A 150 14.37 -3.30 11.98
CA VAL A 150 13.57 -4.11 12.90
C VAL A 150 12.11 -4.10 12.42
N LYS A 151 11.81 -5.01 11.48
CA LYS A 151 10.46 -5.18 10.88
C LYS A 151 9.48 -5.86 11.84
N PRO A 152 8.15 -5.71 11.68
CA PRO A 152 7.18 -6.22 12.65
C PRO A 152 7.17 -7.75 12.78
N LYS A 153 7.28 -8.47 11.65
CA LYS A 153 7.24 -9.95 11.60
C LYS A 153 8.54 -10.62 11.16
N ALA A 154 9.36 -9.91 10.38
CA ALA A 154 10.57 -10.49 9.81
C ALA A 154 11.72 -10.47 10.82
N LYS A 155 12.73 -11.31 10.57
CA LYS A 155 14.01 -11.22 11.26
C LYS A 155 14.60 -9.82 11.08
N PRO A 156 15.33 -9.28 12.08
CA PRO A 156 16.01 -8.01 11.89
C PRO A 156 17.07 -8.14 10.80
N GLU A 157 17.12 -7.14 9.92
CA GLU A 157 17.96 -7.13 8.73
C GLU A 157 18.97 -5.99 8.78
N GLU A 158 20.08 -6.16 8.07
CA GLU A 158 21.01 -5.05 7.81
C GLU A 158 20.39 -4.04 6.84
N ILE A 159 20.84 -2.79 6.90
CA ILE A 159 20.38 -1.70 6.04
C ILE A 159 21.44 -1.48 4.94
N PRO A 160 21.21 -1.96 3.69
CA PRO A 160 22.22 -1.90 2.64
C PRO A 160 22.65 -0.47 2.29
N ALA A 161 21.72 0.48 2.35
CA ALA A 161 22.02 1.89 2.10
C ALA A 161 23.05 2.43 3.08
N PHE A 162 22.94 2.05 4.36
CA PHE A 162 23.88 2.48 5.41
C PHE A 162 25.19 1.71 5.35
N LYS A 163 25.17 0.47 4.87
CA LYS A 163 26.39 -0.33 4.68
C LYS A 163 27.35 0.30 3.69
N ASN A 164 26.84 0.93 2.65
CA ASN A 164 27.68 1.62 1.66
C ASN A 164 28.23 2.94 2.22
N VAL A 165 27.40 3.71 2.93
CA VAL A 165 27.80 5.00 3.52
C VAL A 165 28.80 4.82 4.65
N PHE A 166 28.52 3.90 5.58
CA PHE A 166 29.32 3.65 6.77
C PHE A 166 30.22 2.42 6.60
N SER A 167 30.70 2.10 5.41
CA SER A 167 31.39 0.83 5.10
C SER A 167 32.46 0.40 6.12
N SER A 168 33.27 1.33 6.64
CA SER A 168 34.31 1.07 7.64
C SER A 168 33.81 1.01 9.10
N GLU A 169 32.60 1.45 9.37
CA GLU A 169 32.00 1.66 10.70
C GLU A 169 30.69 0.89 10.89
N TYR A 170 30.18 0.27 9.82
CA TYR A 170 28.91 -0.43 9.79
C TYR A 170 28.91 -1.62 10.73
N TYR A 171 30.05 -2.29 10.81
CA TYR A 171 30.31 -3.29 11.82
C TYR A 171 31.31 -2.77 12.84
N ALA A 172 31.02 -3.09 14.08
CA ALA A 172 31.85 -2.82 15.23
C ALA A 172 32.90 -3.91 15.42
N ASP A 173 34.13 -3.47 15.66
CA ASP A 173 35.22 -4.33 16.10
C ASP A 173 35.15 -4.48 17.62
N VAL A 174 35.17 -5.72 18.10
CA VAL A 174 34.99 -6.03 19.52
C VAL A 174 36.27 -6.61 20.08
N THR A 175 36.81 -5.94 21.08
CA THR A 175 37.93 -6.41 21.89
C THR A 175 37.38 -7.21 23.05
N MET A 176 37.91 -8.41 23.29
CA MET A 176 37.43 -9.31 24.33
C MET A 176 38.59 -9.74 25.23
N GLY A 177 38.31 -9.85 26.53
CA GLY A 177 39.21 -10.39 27.53
C GLY A 177 38.45 -11.35 28.44
N LEU A 178 39.18 -12.27 29.08
CA LEU A 178 38.63 -13.19 30.07
C LEU A 178 39.14 -12.81 31.46
N ASN A 179 38.24 -12.30 32.29
CA ASN A 179 38.53 -12.01 33.68
C ASN A 179 38.43 -13.27 34.52
N ARG A 180 39.29 -13.36 35.55
CA ARG A 180 39.36 -14.52 36.44
C ARG A 180 39.43 -14.03 37.87
N THR A 181 38.57 -14.57 38.74
CA THR A 181 38.70 -14.38 40.19
C THR A 181 38.93 -15.71 40.89
N LYS A 182 39.67 -15.64 42.00
CA LYS A 182 39.89 -16.77 42.91
C LYS A 182 39.19 -16.44 44.23
N SER A 183 37.86 -16.39 44.20
CA SER A 183 37.04 -16.09 45.39
C SER A 183 37.04 -17.26 46.38
N ILE A 184 37.18 -18.49 45.88
CA ILE A 184 37.19 -19.72 46.69
C ILE A 184 38.46 -20.51 46.38
N PRO A 185 39.17 -21.08 47.38
CA PRO A 185 40.23 -22.04 47.12
C PRO A 185 39.65 -23.23 46.33
N ASN A 186 40.18 -23.44 45.12
CA ASN A 186 39.77 -24.43 44.10
C ASN A 186 38.62 -24.04 43.14
N SER A 187 38.02 -22.85 43.22
CA SER A 187 37.17 -22.34 42.13
C SER A 187 37.88 -21.20 41.39
N THR A 188 37.96 -21.31 40.07
CA THR A 188 38.30 -20.18 39.20
C THR A 188 37.02 -19.77 38.51
N GLU A 189 36.38 -18.76 39.08
CA GLU A 189 35.26 -18.09 38.43
C GLU A 189 35.82 -17.23 37.29
N VAL A 190 35.29 -17.41 36.09
CA VAL A 190 35.77 -16.75 34.88
C VAL A 190 34.59 -16.16 34.12
N TRP A 191 34.74 -14.96 33.58
CA TRP A 191 33.70 -14.32 32.76
C TRP A 191 34.35 -13.49 31.64
N TRP A 192 33.60 -13.32 30.56
CA TRP A 192 34.04 -12.50 29.43
C TRP A 192 33.73 -11.03 29.67
N GLU A 193 34.67 -10.18 29.29
CA GLU A 193 34.49 -8.74 29.21
C GLU A 193 34.80 -8.30 27.78
N MET A 194 33.93 -7.44 27.25
CA MET A 194 34.04 -6.89 25.92
C MET A 194 34.32 -5.39 26.00
N SER A 195 34.89 -4.83 24.96
CA SER A 195 35.00 -3.40 24.77
C SER A 195 35.10 -3.07 23.29
N GLU A 196 34.73 -1.85 22.95
CA GLU A 196 34.67 -1.38 21.58
C GLU A 196 35.53 -0.13 21.40
N ASN A 197 36.26 -0.04 20.29
CA ASN A 197 37.05 1.16 20.01
C ASN A 197 36.16 2.28 19.44
N ARG A 198 35.65 3.12 20.34
CA ARG A 198 34.73 4.22 20.00
C ARG A 198 35.32 5.31 19.10
N THR A 199 36.65 5.48 19.12
CA THR A 199 37.32 6.55 18.34
C THR A 199 37.19 6.39 16.84
N ARG A 200 36.81 5.20 16.37
CA ARG A 200 36.61 4.88 14.96
C ARG A 200 35.30 5.45 14.40
N TYR A 201 34.32 5.75 15.24
CA TYR A 201 32.98 6.10 14.76
C TYR A 201 32.84 7.60 14.55
N LYS A 202 32.61 8.01 13.31
CA LYS A 202 32.19 9.38 12.95
C LYS A 202 30.79 9.67 13.46
N VAL A 203 29.96 8.64 13.53
CA VAL A 203 28.57 8.69 14.00
C VAL A 203 28.53 8.56 15.52
N SER A 204 28.16 9.64 16.21
CA SER A 204 28.00 9.62 17.68
C SER A 204 26.79 10.44 18.14
N PRO A 205 25.55 9.97 17.86
CA PRO A 205 24.38 10.35 18.63
C PRO A 205 24.69 10.32 20.13
N SER A 206 24.14 11.28 20.87
CA SER A 206 24.38 11.45 22.30
C SER A 206 23.91 10.25 23.13
N CYS A 207 22.97 9.47 22.61
CA CYS A 207 22.46 8.25 23.24
C CYS A 207 23.35 7.01 23.07
N LEU A 208 24.36 7.04 22.19
CA LEU A 208 25.33 5.95 22.05
C LEU A 208 26.43 6.05 23.09
N PHE A 209 26.90 4.90 23.56
CA PHE A 209 28.05 4.76 24.46
C PHE A 209 27.96 5.65 25.72
N PRO A 210 26.94 5.48 26.57
CA PRO A 210 26.77 6.31 27.75
C PRO A 210 27.98 6.25 28.69
N ASN A 211 28.73 5.13 28.67
CA ASN A 211 30.06 5.02 29.26
C ASN A 211 30.91 3.97 28.50
N ASP A 212 32.13 3.73 28.98
CA ASP A 212 33.13 2.84 28.37
C ASP A 212 32.77 1.35 28.48
N ASN A 213 31.79 1.01 29.32
CA ASN A 213 31.36 -0.36 29.60
C ASN A 213 30.15 -0.76 28.75
N PHE A 214 29.78 0.01 27.72
CA PHE A 214 28.68 -0.33 26.83
C PHE A 214 29.15 -0.54 25.39
N LEU A 215 28.58 -1.57 24.76
CA LEU A 215 28.54 -1.75 23.32
C LEU A 215 27.21 -1.18 22.82
N SER A 216 27.20 -0.46 21.71
CA SER A 216 25.97 0.22 21.26
C SER A 216 25.50 -0.23 19.88
N MET A 217 24.20 -0.23 19.64
CA MET A 217 23.59 -0.43 18.31
C MET A 217 22.47 0.58 18.09
N ILE A 218 22.04 0.74 16.85
CA ILE A 218 20.92 1.58 16.46
C ILE A 218 19.89 0.71 15.76
N PHE A 219 18.67 0.69 16.29
CA PHE A 219 17.54 -0.05 15.75
C PHE A 219 16.56 0.92 15.09
N PHE A 220 16.17 0.62 13.85
CA PHE A 220 15.10 1.29 13.12
C PHE A 220 13.85 0.42 13.20
N ASN A 221 12.89 0.80 14.02
CA ASN A 221 11.69 0.00 14.23
C ASN A 221 10.57 0.44 13.30
N ASP A 222 10.02 -0.50 12.54
CA ASP A 222 8.91 -0.21 11.65
C ASP A 222 7.62 0.09 12.42
N LYS A 223 6.86 1.05 11.89
CA LYS A 223 5.54 1.38 12.40
C LYS A 223 4.57 0.24 12.12
N ILE A 224 3.65 0.05 13.06
CA ILE A 224 2.55 -0.88 12.93
C ILE A 224 1.29 -0.06 12.74
N SER A 225 0.46 -0.45 11.77
CA SER A 225 -0.85 0.18 11.61
C SER A 225 -1.73 -0.23 12.79
N PRO A 226 -2.40 0.71 13.46
CA PRO A 226 -3.31 0.35 14.56
C PRO A 226 -4.43 -0.57 14.06
N ALA A 227 -4.84 -1.56 14.88
CA ALA A 227 -5.91 -2.52 14.56
C ALA A 227 -7.17 -1.88 13.97
N ASN A 228 -7.58 -0.72 14.50
CA ASN A 228 -8.80 -0.03 14.08
C ASN A 228 -8.79 0.42 12.60
N ILE A 229 -7.62 0.53 11.97
CA ILE A 229 -7.48 0.95 10.56
C ILE A 229 -6.94 -0.21 9.70
N SER A 230 -6.54 -1.34 10.31
CA SER A 230 -6.03 -2.50 9.57
C SER A 230 -7.08 -3.09 8.61
N PHE A 231 -8.38 -2.97 8.94
CA PHE A 231 -9.46 -3.36 8.01
C PHE A 231 -9.42 -2.53 6.72
N LEU A 232 -9.06 -1.25 6.82
CA LEU A 232 -9.04 -0.31 5.70
C LEU A 232 -7.79 -0.48 4.85
N THR A 233 -6.68 -0.96 5.41
CA THR A 233 -5.50 -1.38 4.63
C THR A 233 -5.67 -2.78 4.03
N ARG A 234 -6.42 -3.68 4.68
CA ARG A 234 -6.69 -5.06 4.21
C ARG A 234 -7.74 -5.12 3.09
N TYR A 235 -8.83 -4.35 3.19
CA TYR A 235 -9.90 -4.28 2.19
C TYR A 235 -9.85 -3.01 1.33
N GLY A 236 -9.10 -1.99 1.75
CA GLY A 236 -8.61 -0.94 0.87
C GLY A 236 -9.63 0.04 0.31
N ILE A 237 -9.11 0.82 -0.64
CA ILE A 237 -9.82 1.65 -1.62
C ILE A 237 -10.88 0.83 -2.37
N ILE A 238 -10.68 -0.48 -2.52
CA ILE A 238 -11.63 -1.38 -3.19
C ILE A 238 -12.94 -1.45 -2.41
N GLY A 239 -12.90 -1.60 -1.08
CA GLY A 239 -14.11 -1.59 -0.25
C GLY A 239 -14.85 -0.25 -0.31
N ILE A 240 -14.10 0.86 -0.28
CA ILE A 240 -14.66 2.21 -0.42
C ILE A 240 -15.29 2.40 -1.81
N TYR A 241 -14.60 1.94 -2.87
CA TYR A 241 -15.07 1.99 -4.25
C TYR A 241 -16.36 1.19 -4.42
N ILE A 242 -16.40 -0.06 -3.94
CA ILE A 242 -17.59 -0.91 -4.01
C ILE A 242 -18.76 -0.25 -3.25
N SER A 243 -18.50 0.34 -2.09
CA SER A 243 -19.53 1.05 -1.30
C SER A 243 -20.10 2.25 -2.07
N ILE A 244 -19.26 3.15 -2.55
CA ILE A 244 -19.67 4.35 -3.31
C ILE A 244 -20.42 3.94 -4.59
N VAL A 245 -19.89 2.97 -5.34
CA VAL A 245 -20.52 2.47 -6.57
C VAL A 245 -21.86 1.82 -6.28
N SER A 246 -21.99 1.06 -5.19
CA SER A 246 -23.26 0.43 -4.80
C SER A 246 -24.33 1.45 -4.40
N VAL A 247 -23.95 2.49 -3.66
CA VAL A 247 -24.87 3.60 -3.30
C VAL A 247 -25.32 4.35 -4.55
N ALA A 248 -24.38 4.71 -5.43
CA ALA A 248 -24.69 5.38 -6.69
C ALA A 248 -25.59 4.53 -7.60
N ALA A 249 -25.31 3.23 -7.72
CA ALA A 249 -26.14 2.30 -8.49
C ALA A 249 -27.55 2.17 -7.90
N THR A 250 -27.68 2.20 -6.58
CA THR A 250 -28.99 2.16 -5.89
C THR A 250 -29.77 3.45 -6.14
N PHE A 251 -29.11 4.61 -6.09
CA PHE A 251 -29.73 5.90 -6.41
C PHE A 251 -30.22 5.96 -7.86
N ILE A 252 -29.36 5.59 -8.81
CA ILE A 252 -29.71 5.53 -10.24
C ILE A 252 -30.86 4.56 -10.48
N ARG A 253 -30.85 3.39 -9.81
CA ARG A 253 -31.95 2.43 -9.90
C ARG A 253 -33.26 3.01 -9.35
N GLY A 254 -33.21 3.74 -8.23
CA GLY A 254 -34.38 4.41 -7.65
C GLY A 254 -34.99 5.45 -8.59
N GLU A 255 -34.18 6.30 -9.20
CA GLU A 255 -34.69 7.35 -10.11
C GLU A 255 -35.22 6.80 -11.44
N LEU A 256 -34.59 5.75 -11.99
CA LEU A 256 -34.97 5.18 -13.29
C LEU A 256 -36.10 4.15 -13.19
N PHE A 257 -36.10 3.31 -12.16
CA PHE A 257 -37.02 2.18 -12.04
C PHE A 257 -38.00 2.31 -10.87
N GLY A 258 -37.78 3.23 -9.92
CA GLY A 258 -38.67 3.45 -8.78
C GLY A 258 -39.93 4.24 -9.10
N LYS A 259 -39.99 4.91 -10.25
CA LYS A 259 -41.16 5.73 -10.66
C LYS A 259 -42.25 4.94 -11.37
N THR A 260 -42.07 3.64 -11.65
CA THR A 260 -43.09 2.86 -12.38
C THR A 260 -44.45 2.84 -11.69
N ASN A 261 -44.46 2.88 -10.36
CA ASN A 261 -45.70 2.82 -9.57
C ASN A 261 -46.37 4.20 -9.41
N THR A 262 -45.70 5.30 -9.76
CA THR A 262 -46.28 6.66 -9.73
C THR A 262 -46.73 7.15 -11.09
N ILE A 263 -46.35 6.47 -12.19
CA ILE A 263 -46.81 6.81 -13.56
C ILE A 263 -48.33 6.94 -13.63
N MET A 264 -49.07 6.09 -12.90
CA MET A 264 -50.53 6.14 -12.87
C MET A 264 -51.12 7.44 -12.29
N PHE A 265 -50.34 8.15 -11.48
CA PHE A 265 -50.72 9.40 -10.84
C PHE A 265 -50.08 10.60 -11.54
N ASP A 266 -48.85 10.45 -12.06
CA ASP A 266 -48.09 11.50 -12.73
C ASP A 266 -48.61 11.80 -14.15
N GLU A 267 -49.20 10.81 -14.85
CA GLU A 267 -49.63 10.90 -16.26
C GLU A 267 -51.16 10.83 -16.42
N LEU A 268 -51.93 11.42 -15.48
CA LEU A 268 -53.39 11.43 -15.55
C LEU A 268 -53.90 12.37 -16.67
N PRO A 269 -54.76 11.88 -17.59
CA PRO A 269 -55.37 12.74 -18.60
C PRO A 269 -56.44 13.65 -17.97
N GLN A 270 -56.47 14.93 -18.39
CA GLN A 270 -57.45 15.95 -17.96
C GLN A 270 -57.50 16.20 -16.44
N VAL A 271 -56.35 16.58 -15.87
CA VAL A 271 -56.22 16.97 -14.45
C VAL A 271 -57.15 18.13 -14.08
N ASP A 272 -57.46 19.04 -15.01
CA ASP A 272 -58.32 20.21 -14.76
C ASP A 272 -59.72 19.83 -14.31
N THR A 273 -60.32 18.80 -14.90
CA THR A 273 -61.66 18.32 -14.52
C THR A 273 -61.67 17.73 -13.11
N LEU A 274 -60.62 16.99 -12.75
CA LEU A 274 -60.43 16.47 -11.39
C LEU A 274 -60.21 17.60 -10.38
N TRP A 275 -59.46 18.64 -10.77
CA TRP A 275 -59.20 19.81 -9.93
C TRP A 275 -60.48 20.62 -9.67
N HIS A 276 -61.29 20.89 -10.69
CA HIS A 276 -62.58 21.55 -10.54
C HIS A 276 -63.51 20.74 -9.61
N PHE A 277 -63.57 19.42 -9.81
CA PHE A 277 -64.37 18.53 -8.97
C PHE A 277 -63.93 18.53 -7.49
N LEU A 278 -62.62 18.54 -7.22
CA LEU A 278 -62.08 18.67 -5.86
C LEU A 278 -62.40 20.03 -5.23
N ASN A 279 -62.37 21.11 -6.03
CA ASN A 279 -62.76 22.44 -5.57
C ASN A 279 -64.25 22.53 -5.27
N ASP A 280 -65.10 21.86 -6.05
CA ASP A 280 -66.54 21.79 -5.79
C ASP A 280 -66.81 21.08 -4.46
N ILE A 281 -66.13 19.96 -4.19
CA ILE A 281 -66.18 19.28 -2.88
C ILE A 281 -65.73 20.22 -1.76
N ASN A 282 -64.62 20.94 -1.96
CA ASN A 282 -64.11 21.88 -0.97
C ASN A 282 -65.09 23.04 -0.72
N LEU A 283 -65.76 23.52 -1.77
CA LEU A 283 -66.78 24.57 -1.67
C LEU A 283 -68.01 24.05 -0.90
N LEU A 284 -68.50 22.85 -1.18
CA LEU A 284 -69.58 22.21 -0.44
C LEU A 284 -69.26 22.07 1.06
N ARG A 285 -68.00 21.72 1.39
CA ARG A 285 -67.51 21.70 2.77
C ARG A 285 -67.57 23.07 3.45
N THR A 286 -67.17 24.13 2.73
CA THR A 286 -67.23 25.50 3.26
C THR A 286 -68.66 26.01 3.47
N VAL A 287 -69.61 25.52 2.68
CA VAL A 287 -71.05 25.84 2.79
C VAL A 287 -71.77 24.96 3.84
N HIS A 288 -71.07 23.95 4.39
CA HIS A 288 -71.56 22.99 5.39
C HIS A 288 -72.71 22.08 4.88
N GLU A 289 -72.78 21.86 3.57
CA GLU A 289 -73.69 20.87 2.96
C GLU A 289 -73.02 19.49 2.92
N PHE A 290 -73.01 18.80 4.05
CA PHE A 290 -72.27 17.54 4.21
C PHE A 290 -72.91 16.33 3.52
N GLU A 291 -74.22 16.34 3.27
CA GLU A 291 -74.89 15.23 2.57
C GLU A 291 -74.49 15.16 1.09
N THR A 292 -74.46 16.31 0.41
CA THR A 292 -74.02 16.42 -0.99
C THR A 292 -72.51 16.25 -1.09
N GLU A 293 -71.72 16.73 -0.12
CA GLU A 293 -70.29 16.47 -0.03
C GLU A 293 -69.99 14.96 -0.02
N ASN A 294 -70.71 14.18 0.79
CA ASN A 294 -70.52 12.73 0.88
C ASN A 294 -70.87 12.02 -0.44
N GLU A 295 -71.93 12.45 -1.14
CA GLU A 295 -72.27 11.89 -2.45
C GLU A 295 -71.17 12.16 -3.50
N PHE A 296 -70.60 13.37 -3.51
CA PHE A 296 -69.49 13.72 -4.38
C PHE A 296 -68.20 12.96 -4.00
N PHE A 297 -67.96 12.73 -2.71
CA PHE A 297 -66.82 11.94 -2.24
C PHE A 297 -66.94 10.46 -2.65
N ASP A 298 -68.14 9.89 -2.58
CA ASP A 298 -68.40 8.52 -3.06
C ASP A 298 -68.17 8.40 -4.57
N ARG A 299 -68.56 9.43 -5.34
CA ARG A 299 -68.24 9.51 -6.78
C ARG A 299 -66.73 9.63 -7.02
N LEU A 300 -66.00 10.37 -6.19
CA LEU A 300 -64.54 10.47 -6.26
C LEU A 300 -63.88 9.10 -6.06
N VAL A 301 -64.28 8.39 -5.00
CA VAL A 301 -63.78 7.06 -4.68
C VAL A 301 -64.12 6.07 -5.81
N TYR A 302 -65.31 6.17 -6.39
CA TYR A 302 -65.70 5.36 -7.55
C TYR A 302 -64.82 5.60 -8.78
N ILE A 303 -64.48 6.87 -9.08
CA ILE A 303 -63.56 7.24 -10.18
C ILE A 303 -62.17 6.63 -9.94
N TYR A 304 -61.64 6.73 -8.72
CA TYR A 304 -60.36 6.13 -8.33
C TYR A 304 -60.35 4.60 -8.35
N ARG A 305 -61.52 3.95 -8.23
CA ARG A 305 -61.67 2.48 -8.14
C ARG A 305 -62.10 1.83 -9.46
N ASN A 306 -62.32 2.59 -10.52
CA ASN A 306 -62.92 2.09 -11.76
C ASN A 306 -61.91 1.29 -12.64
N PRO A 307 -62.18 0.01 -12.99
CA PRO A 307 -61.25 -0.86 -13.71
C PRO A 307 -60.90 -0.42 -15.15
N GLN A 308 -61.64 0.53 -15.73
CA GLN A 308 -61.32 1.06 -17.06
C GLN A 308 -60.04 1.92 -17.06
N VAL A 309 -59.69 2.55 -15.94
CA VAL A 309 -58.42 3.29 -15.79
C VAL A 309 -57.23 2.31 -15.78
N ILE A 310 -57.40 1.11 -15.21
CA ILE A 310 -56.39 0.05 -15.21
C ILE A 310 -56.17 -0.48 -16.63
N ILE A 311 -57.24 -0.72 -17.41
CA ILE A 311 -57.13 -1.18 -18.80
C ILE A 311 -56.47 -0.10 -19.68
N GLY A 312 -56.85 1.17 -19.53
CA GLY A 312 -56.21 2.30 -20.20
C GLY A 312 -54.72 2.37 -19.88
N LEU A 313 -54.35 2.22 -18.61
CA LEU A 313 -52.97 2.25 -18.14
C LEU A 313 -52.14 1.07 -18.65
N TYR A 314 -52.70 -0.15 -18.73
CA TYR A 314 -52.02 -1.28 -19.35
C TYR A 314 -51.82 -1.05 -20.86
N THR A 315 -52.79 -0.48 -21.57
CA THR A 315 -52.63 -0.20 -23.01
C THR A 315 -51.62 0.91 -23.28
N THR A 316 -51.59 1.98 -22.48
CA THR A 316 -50.59 3.06 -22.63
C THR A 316 -49.20 2.59 -22.19
N PHE A 317 -49.08 1.82 -21.10
CA PHE A 317 -47.82 1.23 -20.65
C PHE A 317 -47.22 0.29 -21.71
N VAL A 318 -48.03 -0.59 -22.32
CA VAL A 318 -47.56 -1.47 -23.40
C VAL A 318 -47.12 -0.66 -24.62
N ILE A 319 -47.84 0.41 -24.99
CA ILE A 319 -47.45 1.30 -26.10
C ILE A 319 -46.16 2.07 -25.78
N VAL A 320 -45.99 2.54 -24.54
CA VAL A 320 -44.79 3.25 -24.09
C VAL A 320 -43.60 2.29 -24.04
N VAL A 321 -43.73 1.09 -23.50
CA VAL A 321 -42.66 0.06 -23.52
C VAL A 321 -42.34 -0.37 -24.94
N ALA A 322 -43.33 -0.51 -25.83
CA ALA A 322 -43.08 -0.78 -27.25
C ALA A 322 -42.37 0.39 -27.95
N ARG A 323 -42.69 1.63 -27.60
CA ARG A 323 -41.99 2.84 -28.10
C ARG A 323 -40.59 2.96 -27.51
N LEU A 324 -40.39 2.59 -26.25
CA LEU A 324 -39.12 2.67 -25.54
C LEU A 324 -38.16 1.57 -25.99
N LEU A 325 -38.65 0.35 -26.23
CA LEU A 325 -37.92 -0.69 -26.95
C LEU A 325 -37.54 -0.21 -28.37
N ARG A 326 -38.44 0.50 -29.06
CA ARG A 326 -38.15 1.06 -30.39
C ARG A 326 -37.13 2.20 -30.35
N THR A 327 -37.07 3.02 -29.30
CA THR A 327 -36.04 4.06 -29.13
C THR A 327 -34.70 3.50 -28.62
N VAL A 328 -34.69 2.46 -27.80
CA VAL A 328 -33.45 1.76 -27.38
C VAL A 328 -32.85 0.96 -28.54
N LEU A 329 -33.69 0.36 -29.40
CA LEU A 329 -33.29 -0.27 -30.66
C LEU A 329 -33.02 0.74 -31.79
N GLN A 330 -33.26 2.05 -31.58
CA GLN A 330 -32.97 3.11 -32.55
C GLN A 330 -31.49 3.48 -32.65
N THR A 331 -30.60 2.78 -31.95
CA THR A 331 -29.19 2.67 -32.34
C THR A 331 -29.02 2.15 -33.78
N SER A 332 -30.08 1.60 -34.40
CA SER A 332 -30.10 1.21 -35.81
C SER A 332 -30.06 2.36 -36.83
N GLN A 333 -30.39 3.61 -36.49
CA GLN A 333 -30.41 4.69 -37.51
C GLN A 333 -29.01 5.14 -37.93
N THR A 334 -27.97 4.85 -37.14
CA THR A 334 -26.58 5.14 -37.50
C THR A 334 -25.87 3.96 -38.17
N ILE A 335 -26.40 2.73 -38.07
CA ILE A 335 -25.86 1.53 -38.75
C ILE A 335 -25.80 1.73 -40.27
N MET A 336 -26.80 2.40 -40.85
CA MET A 336 -26.88 2.72 -42.29
C MET A 336 -25.68 3.54 -42.80
N PHE A 337 -25.10 4.39 -41.95
CA PHE A 337 -23.99 5.29 -42.31
C PHE A 337 -22.64 4.80 -41.79
N ASN A 338 -22.63 4.02 -40.71
CA ASN A 338 -21.41 3.50 -40.08
C ASN A 338 -20.90 2.20 -40.73
N GLU A 339 -21.75 1.43 -41.43
CA GLU A 339 -21.40 0.14 -42.04
C GLU A 339 -21.47 0.14 -43.58
N LEU A 340 -20.91 1.17 -44.23
CA LEU A 340 -20.82 1.20 -45.71
C LEU A 340 -19.64 0.35 -46.21
N PRO A 341 -19.86 -0.64 -47.11
CA PRO A 341 -18.81 -1.58 -47.53
C PRO A 341 -17.60 -0.94 -48.24
N GLN A 342 -17.84 0.03 -49.14
CA GLN A 342 -16.80 0.76 -49.86
C GLN A 342 -17.25 2.20 -50.20
N VAL A 343 -16.55 3.19 -49.66
CA VAL A 343 -16.95 4.62 -49.74
C VAL A 343 -16.32 5.34 -50.96
N ASP A 344 -15.37 4.73 -51.66
CA ASP A 344 -14.60 5.37 -52.74
C ASP A 344 -15.45 5.97 -53.86
N ARG A 345 -16.53 5.28 -54.26
CA ARG A 345 -17.45 5.80 -55.29
C ARG A 345 -18.23 7.03 -54.83
N LEU A 346 -18.55 7.09 -53.54
CA LEU A 346 -19.20 8.23 -52.93
C LEU A 346 -18.22 9.42 -52.86
N TRP A 347 -16.96 9.12 -52.52
CA TRP A 347 -15.88 10.11 -52.54
C TRP A 347 -15.64 10.68 -53.94
N HIS A 348 -15.60 9.84 -54.97
CA HIS A 348 -15.50 10.30 -56.36
C HIS A 348 -16.68 11.18 -56.78
N LEU A 349 -17.91 10.83 -56.38
CA LEU A 349 -19.09 11.63 -56.69
C LEU A 349 -19.05 13.01 -56.00
N LEU A 350 -18.57 13.09 -54.76
CA LEU A 350 -18.35 14.36 -54.07
C LEU A 350 -17.24 15.18 -54.72
N ARG A 351 -16.17 14.53 -55.19
CA ARG A 351 -15.08 15.17 -55.93
C ARG A 351 -15.55 15.72 -57.27
N ASP A 352 -16.42 15.00 -57.98
CA ASP A 352 -17.00 15.47 -59.23
C ASP A 352 -17.87 16.71 -59.01
N ILE A 353 -18.68 16.75 -57.93
CA ILE A 353 -19.44 17.95 -57.56
C ILE A 353 -18.50 19.14 -57.31
N TYR A 354 -17.41 18.91 -56.58
CA TYR A 354 -16.42 19.96 -56.31
C TYR A 354 -15.77 20.49 -57.60
N LEU A 355 -15.35 19.60 -58.50
CA LEU A 355 -14.73 19.98 -59.78
C LEU A 355 -15.71 20.75 -60.68
N VAL A 356 -16.96 20.30 -60.76
CA VAL A 356 -17.99 20.97 -61.58
C VAL A 356 -18.31 22.35 -61.03
N ARG A 357 -18.29 22.52 -59.69
CA ARG A 357 -18.44 23.81 -59.03
C ARG A 357 -17.26 24.74 -59.32
N GLU A 358 -16.03 24.23 -59.30
CA GLU A 358 -14.82 25.01 -59.64
C GLU A 358 -14.87 25.54 -61.08
N HIS A 359 -15.41 24.74 -62.01
CA HIS A 359 -15.59 25.12 -63.41
C HIS A 359 -16.87 25.95 -63.69
N ASN A 360 -17.66 26.31 -62.67
CA ASN A 360 -18.92 27.07 -62.76
C ASN A 360 -19.97 26.47 -63.72
N ILE A 361 -20.02 25.15 -63.88
CA ILE A 361 -21.00 24.48 -64.75
C ILE A 361 -22.23 24.05 -63.92
N LEU A 362 -23.06 25.04 -63.59
CA LEU A 362 -24.18 24.89 -62.65
C LEU A 362 -25.22 23.82 -63.05
N ASN A 363 -25.48 23.66 -64.35
CA ASN A 363 -26.45 22.68 -64.84
C ASN A 363 -26.03 21.22 -64.54
N ILE A 364 -24.73 20.94 -64.61
CA ILE A 364 -24.19 19.60 -64.30
C ILE A 364 -24.09 19.43 -62.78
N GLU A 365 -23.75 20.50 -62.06
CA GLU A 365 -23.71 20.49 -60.60
C GLU A 365 -25.06 20.08 -60.01
N GLU A 366 -26.15 20.66 -60.51
CA GLU A 366 -27.52 20.32 -60.08
C GLU A 366 -27.83 18.84 -60.31
N GLN A 367 -27.44 18.27 -61.45
CA GLN A 367 -27.70 16.86 -61.77
C GLN A 367 -26.90 15.90 -60.88
N VAL A 368 -25.62 16.18 -60.65
CA VAL A 368 -24.77 15.33 -59.79
C VAL A 368 -25.16 15.47 -58.33
N PHE A 369 -25.56 16.67 -57.89
CA PHE A 369 -26.06 16.91 -56.55
C PHE A 369 -27.43 16.25 -56.30
N ALA A 370 -28.34 16.28 -57.28
CA ALA A 370 -29.61 15.55 -57.22
C ALA A 370 -29.38 14.03 -57.08
N LYS A 371 -28.37 13.48 -57.76
CA LYS A 371 -27.95 12.09 -57.63
C LYS A 371 -27.42 11.77 -56.22
N LEU A 372 -26.67 12.68 -55.59
CA LEU A 372 -26.22 12.54 -54.20
C LEU A 372 -27.41 12.50 -53.24
N ILE A 373 -28.34 13.45 -53.35
CA ILE A 373 -29.54 13.49 -52.50
C ILE A 373 -30.36 12.22 -52.67
N PHE A 374 -30.54 11.74 -53.90
CA PHE A 374 -31.27 10.51 -54.18
C PHE A 374 -30.65 9.30 -53.47
N LEU A 375 -29.31 9.17 -53.52
CA LEU A 375 -28.59 8.10 -52.81
C LEU A 375 -28.79 8.17 -51.30
N TYR A 376 -28.74 9.36 -50.71
CA TYR A 376 -28.94 9.54 -49.26
C TYR A 376 -30.40 9.44 -48.81
N ARG A 377 -31.37 9.52 -49.73
CA ARG A 377 -32.80 9.40 -49.43
C ARG A 377 -33.27 7.95 -49.31
N SER A 378 -32.50 6.97 -49.82
CA SER A 378 -32.84 5.55 -49.71
C SER A 378 -31.62 4.69 -49.29
N PRO A 379 -31.69 4.00 -48.12
CA PRO A 379 -30.63 3.12 -47.65
C PRO A 379 -30.23 2.03 -48.65
N GLU A 380 -31.22 1.45 -49.32
CA GLU A 380 -31.02 0.32 -50.22
C GLU A 380 -30.18 0.71 -51.44
N THR A 381 -30.44 1.91 -51.99
CA THR A 381 -29.65 2.46 -53.10
C THR A 381 -28.25 2.85 -52.66
N LEU A 382 -28.08 3.38 -51.44
CA LEU A 382 -26.77 3.73 -50.90
C LEU A 382 -25.89 2.49 -50.74
N ILE A 383 -26.43 1.43 -50.12
CA ILE A 383 -25.73 0.14 -49.94
C ILE A 383 -25.41 -0.50 -51.30
N ARG A 384 -26.34 -0.49 -52.26
CA ARG A 384 -26.10 -1.03 -53.60
C ARG A 384 -25.00 -0.27 -54.34
N PHE A 385 -24.90 1.03 -54.13
CA PHE A 385 -23.88 1.88 -54.74
C PHE A 385 -22.48 1.64 -54.14
N THR A 386 -22.41 1.43 -52.82
CA THR A 386 -21.18 1.20 -52.05
C THR A 386 -20.73 -0.27 -52.00
N LYS A 387 -21.46 -1.21 -52.63
CA LYS A 387 -21.00 -2.59 -52.80
C LYS A 387 -19.85 -2.68 -53.83
N PRO A 388 -18.80 -3.49 -53.56
CA PRO A 388 -17.77 -3.77 -54.54
C PRO A 388 -18.39 -4.43 -55.76
N LYS A 389 -17.90 -4.08 -56.96
CA LYS A 389 -18.24 -4.86 -58.15
C LYS A 389 -17.51 -6.20 -58.00
N VAL A 390 -18.25 -7.29 -57.89
CA VAL A 390 -17.69 -8.62 -58.13
C VAL A 390 -17.38 -8.64 -59.62
N GLU A 391 -16.09 -8.72 -59.97
CA GLU A 391 -15.66 -8.95 -61.36
C GLU A 391 -16.04 -10.36 -61.83
#